data_AF-A0A5B6WE62-F1
#
_entry.id   AF-A0A5B6WE62-F1
#
_cell.length_a   1.000
_cell.length_b   1.000
_cell.length_c   1.000
_cell.angle_alpha   90.00
_cell.angle_beta   90.00
_cell.angle_gamma   90.00
#
_symmetry.space_group_name_H-M   'P 1'
#
loop_
_entity.id
_entity.type
_entity.pdbx_description
1 polymer ?
#
loop_
_entity_poly.entity_id
_entity_poly.type
_entity_poly.pdbx_seq_one_letter_code
_entity_poly.pdbx_strand_id
1 'polypeptide(L)'
;MNGAVETANKNIKMIVGKMTKTYKDWREKLSFAFYAYRTSVRTSTGATPFSLVYGMEAVLPIEVEILSLRVLAELNLDEAEWIQSRYDQLNLIKDKRLKAIHYGQMYQKRMMRAYNKNVRPREFNEGT
;
A
#
# COMPACT_ATOMS: atom_id res chain seq x y z
N MET A 1 10.69 -6.38 17.34
CA MET A 1 9.61 -6.73 16.39
C MET A 1 8.77 -5.48 16.15
N ASN A 2 9.20 -4.56 15.26
CA ASN A 2 8.48 -3.31 14.91
C ASN A 2 8.83 -2.74 13.51
N GLY A 3 9.70 -3.42 12.74
CA GLY A 3 10.26 -2.88 11.49
C GLY A 3 9.22 -2.58 10.40
N ALA A 4 8.09 -3.31 10.37
CA ALA A 4 7.01 -3.02 9.41
C ALA A 4 6.32 -1.68 9.72
N VAL A 5 6.03 -1.41 10.99
CA VAL A 5 5.44 -0.14 11.46
C VAL A 5 6.42 1.01 11.26
N GLU A 6 7.70 0.80 11.57
CA GLU A 6 8.75 1.80 11.34
C GLU A 6 8.88 2.15 9.85
N THR A 7 8.83 1.15 8.96
CA THR A 7 8.88 1.36 7.52
C THR A 7 7.66 2.13 7.02
N ALA A 8 6.46 1.78 7.50
CA ALA A 8 5.23 2.51 7.17
C ALA A 8 5.32 3.97 7.64
N ASN A 9 5.75 4.20 8.87
CA ASN A 9 5.94 5.55 9.44
C ASN A 9 6.98 6.36 8.65
N LYS A 10 8.08 5.73 8.20
CA LYS A 10 9.07 6.38 7.35
C LYS A 10 8.48 6.81 6.01
N ASN A 11 7.65 5.98 5.38
CA ASN A 11 6.97 6.34 4.14
C ASN A 11 6.00 7.51 4.34
N ILE A 12 5.19 7.48 5.41
CA ILE A 12 4.26 8.58 5.72
C ILE A 12 5.02 9.88 5.96
N LYS A 13 6.10 9.85 6.75
CA LYS A 13 6.97 11.01 6.98
C LYS A 13 7.52 11.59 5.67
N MET A 14 7.93 10.73 4.74
CA MET A 14 8.43 11.16 3.42
C MET A 14 7.34 11.83 2.58
N ILE A 15 6.11 11.30 2.59
CA ILE A 15 4.99 11.90 1.86
C ILE A 15 4.65 13.27 2.46
N VAL A 16 4.53 13.36 3.79
CA VAL A 16 4.29 14.63 4.49
C VAL A 16 5.38 15.64 4.15
N GLY A 17 6.65 15.25 4.26
CA GLY A 17 7.79 16.14 3.95
C GLY A 17 7.81 16.67 2.52
N LYS A 18 7.25 15.94 1.55
CA LYS A 18 7.09 16.41 0.17
C LYS A 18 5.92 17.38 -0.02
N MET A 19 4.89 17.28 0.81
CA MET A 19 3.68 18.10 0.72
C MET A 19 3.75 19.38 1.56
N THR A 20 4.56 19.37 2.62
CA THR A 20 4.76 20.53 3.50
C THR A 20 5.52 21.64 2.78
N LYS A 21 4.95 22.83 2.76
CA LYS A 21 5.65 24.04 2.26
C LYS A 21 6.42 24.73 3.37
N THR A 22 5.96 24.60 4.61
CA THR A 22 6.56 25.17 5.82
C THR A 22 6.69 24.09 6.89
N TYR A 23 7.32 24.40 8.02
CA TYR A 23 7.37 23.45 9.13
C TYR A 23 6.04 23.38 9.92
N LYS A 24 5.08 24.29 9.66
CA LYS A 24 3.84 24.42 10.45
C LYS A 24 2.65 23.71 9.81
N ASP A 25 2.63 23.52 8.50
CA ASP A 25 1.47 22.97 7.76
C ASP A 25 1.41 21.43 7.75
N TRP A 26 2.38 20.72 8.36
CA TRP A 26 2.43 19.25 8.34
C TRP A 26 1.17 18.59 8.91
N ARG A 27 0.52 19.20 9.90
CA ARG A 27 -0.71 18.68 10.52
C ARG A 27 -1.85 18.62 9.49
N GLU A 28 -1.98 19.64 8.66
CA GLU A 28 -2.98 19.71 7.59
C GLU A 28 -2.66 18.73 6.47
N LYS A 29 -1.37 18.51 6.17
CA LYS A 29 -0.94 17.56 5.11
C LYS A 29 -1.06 16.09 5.52
N LEU A 30 -1.14 15.80 6.81
CA LEU A 30 -1.11 14.43 7.32
C LEU A 30 -2.28 13.57 6.81
N SER A 31 -3.50 14.12 6.76
CA SER A 31 -4.67 13.42 6.24
C SER A 31 -4.49 13.01 4.78
N PHE A 32 -3.97 13.91 3.95
CA PHE A 32 -3.65 13.66 2.54
C PHE A 32 -2.53 12.62 2.40
N ALA A 33 -1.51 12.67 3.25
CA ALA A 33 -0.43 11.69 3.24
C ALA A 33 -0.92 10.28 3.56
N PHE A 34 -1.81 10.15 4.55
CA PHE A 34 -2.45 8.87 4.86
C PHE A 34 -3.34 8.39 3.72
N TYR A 35 -4.11 9.29 3.11
CA TYR A 35 -4.94 8.96 1.95
C TYR A 35 -4.08 8.40 0.81
N ALA A 36 -3.06 9.16 0.37
CA ALA A 36 -2.15 8.75 -0.69
C ALA A 36 -1.45 7.43 -0.36
N TYR A 37 -1.00 7.23 0.88
CA TYR A 37 -0.38 5.97 1.30
C TYR A 37 -1.34 4.77 1.17
N ARG A 38 -2.61 4.95 1.55
CA ARG A 38 -3.62 3.87 1.51
C ARG A 38 -4.10 3.54 0.10
N THR A 39 -4.14 4.51 -0.81
CA THR A 39 -4.68 4.33 -2.17
C THR A 39 -3.61 4.12 -3.25
N SER A 40 -2.32 4.25 -2.91
CA SER A 40 -1.23 3.98 -3.86
C SER A 40 -0.72 2.55 -3.78
N VAL A 41 -0.45 1.94 -4.93
CA VAL A 41 0.13 0.60 -5.01
C VAL A 41 1.52 0.57 -4.38
N ARG A 42 1.75 -0.35 -3.45
CA ARG A 42 3.06 -0.52 -2.82
C ARG A 42 3.93 -1.45 -3.64
N THR A 43 5.13 -0.99 -4.00
CA THR A 43 6.13 -1.83 -4.70
C THR A 43 6.49 -3.12 -3.96
N SER A 44 6.37 -3.12 -2.63
CA SER A 44 6.64 -4.28 -1.80
C SER A 44 5.55 -5.35 -1.88
N THR A 45 4.29 -5.00 -2.10
CA THR A 45 3.15 -5.94 -2.07
C THR A 45 2.41 -6.07 -3.40
N GLY A 46 2.64 -5.15 -4.34
CA GLY A 46 1.92 -5.07 -5.60
C GLY A 46 0.45 -4.67 -5.48
N ALA A 47 0.00 -4.23 -4.29
CA ALA A 47 -1.38 -3.86 -4.00
C ALA A 47 -1.46 -2.55 -3.21
N THR A 48 -2.62 -1.92 -3.18
CA THR A 48 -2.88 -0.77 -2.30
C THR A 48 -3.17 -1.26 -0.88
N PRO A 49 -2.75 -0.56 0.19
CA PRO A 49 -3.10 -0.95 1.54
C PRO A 49 -4.62 -0.98 1.77
N PHE A 50 -5.37 -0.09 1.11
CA PHE A 50 -6.83 -0.08 1.18
C PHE A 50 -7.44 -1.38 0.66
N SER A 51 -7.02 -1.88 -0.50
CA SER A 51 -7.59 -3.10 -1.08
C SER A 51 -7.25 -4.37 -0.32
N LEU A 52 -6.12 -4.39 0.40
CA LEU A 52 -5.81 -5.49 1.31
C LEU A 52 -6.72 -5.51 2.55
N VAL A 53 -7.22 -4.36 3.00
CA VAL A 53 -8.13 -4.28 4.15
C VAL A 53 -9.57 -4.57 3.72
N TYR A 54 -10.06 -3.88 2.68
CA TYR A 54 -11.47 -3.87 2.29
C TYR A 54 -11.81 -4.78 1.11
N GLY A 55 -10.82 -5.42 0.48
CA GLY A 55 -11.03 -6.35 -0.65
C GLY A 55 -11.24 -5.70 -2.01
N MET A 56 -11.33 -4.37 -2.06
CA MET A 56 -11.54 -3.60 -3.28
C MET A 56 -10.65 -2.36 -3.29
N GLU A 57 -10.39 -1.81 -4.47
CA GLU A 57 -9.73 -0.51 -4.56
C GLU A 57 -10.65 0.61 -4.07
N ALA A 58 -10.09 1.64 -3.44
CA ALA A 58 -10.87 2.83 -3.10
C ALA A 58 -11.39 3.47 -4.40
N VAL A 59 -12.60 4.04 -4.37
CA VAL A 59 -13.06 4.95 -5.42
C VAL A 59 -12.50 6.33 -5.07
N LEU A 60 -11.67 6.88 -5.94
CA LEU A 60 -11.01 8.17 -5.71
C LEU A 60 -11.99 9.33 -5.96
N PRO A 61 -11.86 10.48 -5.27
CA PRO A 61 -12.70 11.65 -5.54
C PRO A 61 -12.72 12.07 -7.02
N ILE A 62 -11.57 12.00 -7.70
CA ILE A 62 -11.50 12.32 -9.13
C ILE A 62 -12.32 11.35 -9.99
N GLU A 63 -12.43 10.07 -9.61
CA GLU A 63 -13.25 9.09 -10.32
C GLU A 63 -14.74 9.43 -10.21
N VAL A 64 -15.16 10.04 -9.10
CA VAL A 64 -16.53 10.52 -8.90
C VAL A 64 -16.76 11.82 -9.66
N GLU A 65 -15.83 12.76 -9.57
CA GLU A 65 -15.92 14.07 -10.24
C GLU A 65 -16.03 13.93 -11.76
N ILE A 66 -15.26 13.03 -12.37
CA ILE A 66 -15.29 12.79 -13.82
C ILE A 66 -16.32 11.74 -14.24
N LEU A 67 -17.05 11.14 -13.29
CA LEU A 67 -17.91 9.97 -13.53
C LEU A 67 -17.19 8.88 -14.34
N SER A 68 -16.10 8.37 -13.78
CA SER A 68 -15.31 7.30 -14.40
C SER A 68 -16.16 6.09 -14.77
N LEU A 69 -15.68 5.27 -15.71
CA LEU A 69 -16.36 4.03 -16.12
C LEU A 69 -16.70 3.12 -14.94
N ARG A 70 -15.84 3.06 -13.93
CA ARG A 70 -16.09 2.28 -12.72
C ARG A 70 -17.29 2.81 -11.94
N VAL A 71 -17.37 4.13 -11.75
CA VAL A 71 -18.49 4.78 -11.05
C VAL A 71 -19.78 4.60 -11.85
N LEU A 72 -19.75 4.83 -13.17
CA LEU A 72 -20.90 4.62 -14.04
C LEU A 72 -21.40 3.18 -14.03
N ALA A 73 -20.47 2.21 -14.04
CA ALA A 73 -20.83 0.79 -13.95
C ALA A 73 -21.55 0.48 -12.63
N GLU A 74 -21.09 1.01 -11.49
CA GLU A 74 -21.74 0.79 -10.20
C GLU A 74 -23.10 1.51 -10.07
N LEU A 75 -23.28 2.68 -10.69
CA LEU A 75 -24.54 3.43 -10.68
C LEU A 75 -25.67 2.76 -11.48
N ASN A 76 -25.33 1.89 -12.43
CA ASN A 76 -26.29 1.20 -13.29
C ASN A 76 -26.74 -0.15 -12.74
N LEU A 77 -26.16 -0.62 -11.64
CA LEU A 77 -26.54 -1.89 -11.02
C LEU A 77 -27.80 -1.73 -10.20
N ASP A 78 -28.70 -2.72 -10.29
CA ASP A 78 -29.75 -2.85 -9.29
C ASP A 78 -29.18 -3.30 -7.93
N GLU A 79 -30.00 -3.25 -6.88
CA GLU A 79 -29.55 -3.60 -5.53
C GLU A 79 -29.05 -5.04 -5.43
N ALA A 80 -29.71 -6.00 -6.11
CA ALA A 80 -29.34 -7.41 -6.06
C ALA A 80 -28.01 -7.66 -6.77
N GLU A 81 -27.82 -7.06 -7.95
CA GLU A 81 -26.58 -7.10 -8.71
C GLU A 81 -25.43 -6.44 -7.93
N TRP A 82 -25.68 -5.29 -7.30
CA TRP A 82 -24.70 -4.61 -6.47
C TRP A 82 -24.27 -5.48 -5.29
N ILE A 83 -25.22 -6.06 -4.56
CA ILE A 83 -24.95 -6.98 -3.44
C ILE A 83 -24.12 -8.18 -3.92
N GLN A 84 -24.49 -8.81 -5.03
CA GLN A 84 -23.76 -9.95 -5.58
C GLN A 84 -22.31 -9.57 -5.94
N SER A 85 -22.12 -8.44 -6.61
CA SER A 85 -20.79 -7.90 -6.93
C SER A 85 -19.95 -7.65 -5.67
N ARG A 86 -20.54 -7.12 -4.59
CA ARG A 86 -19.87 -6.96 -3.29
C ARG A 86 -19.43 -8.30 -2.70
N TYR A 87 -20.29 -9.32 -2.74
CA TYR A 87 -19.96 -10.66 -2.25
C TYR A 87 -18.81 -11.30 -3.04
N ASP A 88 -18.84 -11.20 -4.37
CA ASP A 88 -17.79 -11.76 -5.23
C ASP A 88 -16.44 -11.10 -4.96
N GLN A 89 -16.40 -9.78 -4.81
CA GLN A 89 -15.17 -9.07 -4.43
C GLN A 89 -14.64 -9.51 -3.07
N LEU A 90 -15.52 -9.75 -2.10
CA LEU A 90 -15.13 -10.21 -0.76
C LEU A 90 -14.58 -11.64 -0.80
N ASN A 91 -15.16 -12.52 -1.62
CA ASN A 91 -14.67 -13.89 -1.80
C ASN A 91 -13.21 -13.92 -2.30
N LEU A 92 -12.84 -12.96 -3.15
CA LEU A 92 -11.48 -12.85 -3.70
C LEU A 92 -10.46 -12.19 -2.75
N ILE A 93 -10.87 -11.67 -1.58
CA ILE A 93 -9.96 -10.93 -0.69
C ILE A 93 -8.81 -11.80 -0.18
N LYS A 94 -9.07 -13.07 0.11
CA LYS A 94 -8.07 -14.01 0.62
C LYS A 94 -6.96 -14.23 -0.40
N ASP A 95 -7.33 -14.41 -1.66
CA ASP A 95 -6.38 -14.60 -2.76
C ASP A 95 -5.55 -13.35 -3.01
N LYS A 96 -6.17 -12.16 -2.97
CA LYS A 96 -5.44 -10.89 -3.07
C LYS A 96 -4.40 -10.74 -1.95
N ARG A 97 -4.77 -11.07 -0.71
CA ARG A 97 -3.85 -11.04 0.45
C ARG A 97 -2.73 -12.06 0.31
N LEU A 98 -3.03 -13.27 -0.13
CA LEU A 98 -2.03 -14.31 -0.35
C LEU A 98 -1.03 -13.90 -1.44
N LYS A 99 -1.53 -13.36 -2.56
CA LYS A 99 -0.69 -12.81 -3.64
C LYS A 99 0.21 -11.69 -3.14
N ALA A 100 -0.31 -10.79 -2.30
CA ALA A 100 0.46 -9.70 -1.71
C ALA A 100 1.56 -10.19 -0.75
N ILE A 101 1.30 -11.24 0.03
CA ILE A 101 2.31 -11.89 0.89
C ILE A 101 3.42 -12.49 0.03
N HIS A 102 3.06 -13.23 -1.02
CA HIS A 102 4.03 -13.82 -1.93
C HIS A 102 4.91 -12.75 -2.60
N TYR A 103 4.31 -11.68 -3.12
CA TYR A 103 5.04 -10.53 -3.64
C TYR A 103 5.98 -9.91 -2.60
N GLY A 104 5.48 -9.74 -1.36
CA GLY A 104 6.26 -9.27 -0.22
C GLY A 104 7.52 -10.09 0.02
N GLN A 105 7.39 -11.41 0.06
CA GLN A 105 8.52 -12.32 0.26
C GLN A 105 9.54 -12.20 -0.88
N MET A 106 9.08 -12.15 -2.13
CA MET A 106 9.95 -12.00 -3.30
C MET A 106 10.67 -10.64 -3.30
N TYR A 107 9.98 -9.57 -2.94
CA TYR A 107 10.56 -8.24 -2.79
C TYR A 107 11.64 -8.24 -1.70
N GLN A 108 11.37 -8.83 -0.52
CA GLN A 108 12.35 -8.93 0.56
C GLN A 108 13.60 -9.72 0.13
N LYS A 109 13.42 -10.86 -0.54
CA LYS A 109 14.54 -11.63 -1.11
C LYS A 109 15.37 -10.80 -2.09
N ARG A 110 14.74 -9.99 -2.93
CA ARG A 110 15.44 -9.08 -3.86
C ARG A 110 16.25 -8.02 -3.12
N MET A 111 15.66 -7.39 -2.10
CA MET A 111 16.34 -6.40 -1.28
C MET A 111 17.53 -6.98 -0.52
N MET A 112 17.37 -8.17 0.07
CA MET A 112 18.45 -8.87 0.77
C MET A 112 19.62 -9.19 -0.16
N ARG A 113 19.35 -9.71 -1.36
CA ARG A 113 20.41 -9.97 -2.36
C ARG A 113 21.15 -8.70 -2.75
N ALA A 114 20.43 -7.61 -2.98
CA ALA A 114 21.03 -6.32 -3.34
C ALA A 114 21.91 -5.76 -2.21
N TYR A 115 21.45 -5.86 -0.96
CA TYR A 115 22.23 -5.45 0.21
C TYR A 115 23.50 -6.31 0.37
N ASN A 116 23.35 -7.64 0.39
CA ASN A 116 24.44 -8.57 0.60
C ASN A 116 25.53 -8.48 -0.48
N LYS A 117 25.19 -8.08 -1.71
CA LYS A 117 26.18 -7.86 -2.78
C LYS A 117 27.26 -6.83 -2.39
N ASN A 118 26.93 -5.87 -1.54
CA ASN A 118 27.83 -4.79 -1.13
C ASN A 118 28.44 -5.02 0.25
N VAL A 119 28.07 -6.10 0.94
CA VAL A 119 28.61 -6.43 2.27
C VAL A 119 29.93 -7.18 2.08
N ARG A 120 31.01 -6.67 2.66
CA ARG A 120 32.28 -7.40 2.74
C ARG A 120 32.25 -8.32 3.97
N PRO A 121 32.53 -9.62 3.82
CA PRO A 121 32.70 -10.51 4.97
C PRO A 121 33.81 -9.97 5.87
N ARG A 122 33.56 -9.94 7.18
CA ARG A 122 34.57 -9.58 8.18
C ARG A 122 34.73 -10.80 9.08
N GLU A 123 35.89 -11.42 9.01
CA GLU A 123 36.25 -12.49 9.93
C GLU A 123 36.66 -11.86 11.25
N PHE A 124 36.07 -12.33 12.35
CA PHE A 124 36.43 -11.93 13.69
C PHE A 124 37.24 -13.05 14.30
N ASN A 125 38.52 -12.81 14.56
CA ASN A 125 39.35 -13.73 15.32
C ASN A 125 39.28 -13.32 16.78
N GLU A 126 38.85 -14.24 17.65
CA GLU A 126 38.93 -14.02 19.09
C GLU A 126 40.40 -13.83 19.48
N GLY A 127 40.68 -12.76 20.23
CA GLY A 127 42.04 -12.42 20.64
C GLY A 127 42.60 -13.49 21.58
N THR A 128 43.81 -13.97 21.26
CA THR A 128 44.68 -14.75 22.15
C THR A 128 45.02 -13.99 23.42
#